data_AF-A0A497S0V8-F1
#
_entry.id   AF-A0A497S0V8-F1
#
_cell.length_a   1.000
_cell.length_b   1.000
_cell.length_c   1.000
_cell.angle_alpha   90.00
_cell.angle_beta   90.00
_cell.angle_gamma   90.00
#
_symmetry.space_group_name_H-M   'P 1'
#
loop_
_entity.id
_entity.type
_entity.pdbx_description
1 polymer ?
#
loop_
_entity_poly.entity_id
_entity_poly.type
_entity_poly.pdbx_seq_one_letter_code
_entity_poly.pdbx_strand_id
1 'polypeptide(L)'
;MMVSRFLRFTFIILMLYIFIQNVNAHTCTCWNGATVDVGTCFPLCSYVCAQACGGLTNCACDNETDCRNCCRVEACSIYTGVELDVCMDSCAGTCLVNDDFCQTIDLLRFIAIGIATVLFAVNGVRWIISEDDLGRMEARRGLLWIVFGLIVILVAFSLVNYIMVGSLACSC
;
A
#
# COMPACT_ATOMS: atom_id res chain seq x y z
N MET A 1 38.61 0.67 -3.22
CA MET A 1 38.22 0.95 -1.82
C MET A 1 36.70 0.95 -1.56
N MET A 2 35.84 1.17 -2.56
CA MET A 2 34.36 1.17 -2.38
C MET A 2 33.75 -0.23 -2.10
N VAL A 3 34.33 -1.29 -2.67
CA VAL A 3 33.78 -2.66 -2.58
C VAL A 3 33.81 -3.24 -1.16
N SER A 4 34.81 -2.92 -0.34
CA SER A 4 34.90 -3.46 1.03
C SER A 4 33.92 -2.80 2.01
N ARG A 5 33.45 -1.58 1.72
CA ARG A 5 32.42 -0.90 2.52
C ARG A 5 31.02 -1.45 2.22
N PHE A 6 30.76 -1.80 0.96
CA PHE A 6 29.50 -2.42 0.55
C PHE A 6 29.31 -3.82 1.16
N LEU A 7 30.39 -4.61 1.20
CA LEU A 7 30.39 -5.97 1.75
C LEU A 7 30.14 -6.03 3.27
N ARG A 8 30.58 -5.01 4.01
CA ARG A 8 30.29 -4.90 5.45
C ARG A 8 28.84 -4.54 5.73
N PHE A 9 28.21 -3.74 4.86
CA PHE A 9 26.83 -3.32 5.02
C PHE A 9 25.85 -4.48 4.77
N THR A 10 26.08 -5.27 3.72
CA THR A 10 25.26 -6.47 3.44
C THR A 10 25.40 -7.55 4.51
N PHE A 11 26.58 -7.71 5.12
CA PHE A 11 26.78 -8.68 6.20
C PHE A 11 26.04 -8.30 7.49
N ILE A 12 25.99 -7.00 7.82
CA ILE A 12 25.22 -6.49 8.97
C ILE A 12 23.72 -6.69 8.75
N ILE A 13 23.22 -6.42 7.54
CA ILE A 13 21.82 -6.66 7.17
C ILE A 13 21.47 -8.16 7.26
N LEU A 14 22.34 -9.05 6.79
CA LEU A 14 22.15 -10.50 6.90
C LEU A 14 22.14 -10.99 8.37
N MET A 15 23.01 -10.45 9.22
CA MET A 15 23.04 -10.81 10.65
C MET A 15 21.81 -10.29 11.40
N LEU A 16 21.35 -9.07 11.11
CA LEU A 16 20.08 -8.55 11.61
C LEU A 16 18.89 -9.39 11.14
N TYR A 17 18.90 -9.81 9.87
CA TYR A 17 17.86 -10.68 9.31
C TYR A 17 17.80 -12.03 10.04
N ILE A 18 18.94 -12.67 10.29
CA ILE A 18 19.01 -13.95 11.02
C ILE A 18 18.55 -13.79 12.48
N PHE A 19 18.87 -12.66 13.13
CA PHE A 19 18.49 -12.42 14.52
C PHE A 19 16.97 -12.20 14.67
N ILE A 20 16.32 -11.55 13.70
CA ILE A 20 14.87 -11.32 13.69
C ILE A 20 14.09 -12.64 13.55
N GLN A 21 14.64 -13.64 12.85
CA GLN A 21 13.97 -14.94 12.63
C GLN A 21 14.00 -15.89 13.85
N ASN A 22 14.69 -15.53 14.94
CA ASN A 22 14.89 -16.40 16.11
C ASN A 22 13.97 -16.07 17.30
N VAL A 23 12.96 -15.21 17.11
CA VAL A 23 11.97 -14.91 18.14
C VAL A 23 10.94 -16.05 18.13
N ASN A 24 10.76 -16.73 19.28
CA ASN A 24 9.73 -17.75 19.44
C ASN A 24 8.34 -17.09 19.33
N ALA A 25 7.80 -17.13 18.12
CA ALA A 25 6.46 -16.71 17.77
C ALA A 25 5.45 -17.73 18.31
N HIS A 26 4.58 -17.30 19.23
CA HIS A 26 3.39 -18.07 19.54
C HIS A 26 2.33 -17.81 18.46
N THR A 27 1.67 -18.88 18.00
CA THR A 27 0.59 -18.76 17.02
C THR A 27 -0.75 -19.03 17.70
N CYS A 28 -1.76 -18.23 17.35
CA CYS A 28 -3.14 -18.43 17.76
C CYS A 28 -3.97 -18.82 16.53
N THR A 29 -4.83 -19.83 16.66
CA THR A 29 -5.80 -20.19 15.63
C THR A 29 -7.11 -19.43 15.88
N CYS A 30 -7.51 -18.62 14.91
CA CYS A 30 -8.77 -17.88 14.93
C CYS A 30 -9.94 -18.74 14.42
N TRP A 31 -11.16 -18.22 14.55
CA TRP A 31 -12.40 -18.94 14.25
C TRP A 31 -12.53 -19.42 12.80
N ASN A 32 -11.89 -18.74 11.86
CA ASN A 32 -11.84 -19.10 10.43
C ASN A 32 -10.72 -20.10 10.09
N GLY A 33 -10.00 -20.61 11.10
CA GLY A 33 -8.82 -21.47 10.91
C GLY A 33 -7.55 -20.72 10.51
N ALA A 34 -7.58 -19.39 10.42
CA ALA A 34 -6.37 -18.59 10.20
C ALA A 34 -5.48 -18.61 11.43
N THR A 35 -4.17 -18.73 11.22
CA THR A 35 -3.17 -18.63 12.28
C THR A 35 -2.56 -17.23 12.29
N VAL A 36 -2.66 -16.53 13.41
CA VAL A 36 -2.02 -15.23 13.63
C VAL A 36 -0.84 -15.38 14.57
N ASP A 37 0.26 -14.70 14.26
CA ASP A 37 1.44 -14.64 15.11
C ASP A 37 1.25 -13.58 16.19
N VAL A 38 1.31 -13.97 17.47
CA VAL A 38 1.12 -13.07 18.61
C VAL A 38 2.44 -12.69 19.29
N GLY A 39 3.57 -13.07 18.69
CA GLY A 39 4.91 -12.84 19.26
C GLY A 39 5.04 -13.46 20.65
N THR A 40 5.63 -12.71 21.59
CA THR A 40 5.93 -13.17 22.96
C THR A 40 4.85 -12.85 24.00
N CYS A 41 3.72 -12.24 23.60
CA CYS A 41 2.64 -11.88 24.52
C CYS A 41 1.61 -13.02 24.69
N PHE A 42 1.64 -13.69 25.84
CA PHE A 42 0.62 -14.64 26.32
C PHE A 42 -0.17 -13.96 27.45
N PRO A 43 -1.53 -13.96 27.53
CA PRO A 43 -2.58 -14.63 26.77
C PRO A 43 -3.64 -13.63 26.23
N LEU A 44 -3.57 -13.22 24.96
CA LEU A 44 -4.56 -12.34 24.33
C LEU A 44 -5.00 -12.83 22.93
N CYS A 45 -5.01 -14.15 22.70
CA CYS A 45 -5.39 -14.71 21.39
C CYS A 45 -6.75 -14.21 20.89
N SER A 46 -7.73 -14.06 21.78
CA SER A 46 -9.06 -13.56 21.38
C SER A 46 -9.00 -12.11 20.90
N TYR A 47 -8.20 -11.26 21.53
CA TYR A 47 -7.98 -9.87 21.09
C TYR A 47 -7.25 -9.78 19.76
N VAL A 48 -6.19 -10.56 19.56
CA VAL A 48 -5.43 -10.52 18.29
C VAL A 48 -6.28 -11.08 17.15
N CYS A 49 -7.06 -12.13 17.41
CA CYS A 49 -7.99 -12.63 16.40
C CYS A 49 -9.13 -11.64 16.12
N ALA A 50 -9.64 -10.92 17.12
CA ALA A 50 -10.62 -9.86 16.91
C ALA A 50 -10.05 -8.70 16.06
N GLN A 51 -8.80 -8.30 16.34
CA GLN A 51 -8.07 -7.30 15.56
C GLN A 51 -7.89 -7.75 14.10
N ALA A 52 -7.38 -8.97 13.89
CA ALA A 52 -7.21 -9.52 12.55
C ALA A 52 -8.55 -9.63 11.81
N CYS A 53 -9.64 -9.96 12.52
CA CYS A 53 -10.97 -10.01 11.95
C CYS A 53 -11.41 -8.62 11.45
N GLY A 54 -11.32 -7.59 12.30
CA GLY A 54 -11.68 -6.21 11.92
C GLY A 54 -10.79 -5.62 10.81
N GLY A 55 -9.53 -6.04 10.71
CA GLY A 55 -8.64 -5.63 9.61
C GLY A 55 -8.94 -6.30 8.26
N LEU A 56 -9.62 -7.45 8.26
CA LEU A 56 -9.92 -8.24 7.05
C LEU A 56 -11.36 -8.06 6.55
N THR A 57 -12.21 -7.40 7.32
CA THR A 57 -13.59 -7.14 6.90
C THR A 57 -13.63 -6.12 5.77
N ASN A 58 -14.38 -6.41 4.70
CA ASN A 58 -14.51 -5.54 3.53
C ASN A 58 -15.66 -4.52 3.70
N CYS A 59 -15.65 -3.80 4.81
CA CYS A 59 -16.71 -2.85 5.15
C CYS A 59 -16.59 -1.58 4.31
N ALA A 60 -17.74 -0.97 3.99
CA ALA A 60 -17.75 0.42 3.59
C ALA A 60 -17.24 1.27 4.77
N CYS A 61 -16.39 2.26 4.48
CA CYS A 61 -15.80 3.14 5.48
C CYS A 61 -16.58 4.47 5.62
N ASP A 62 -17.83 4.49 5.21
CA ASP A 62 -18.62 5.71 5.11
C ASP A 62 -19.06 6.24 6.48
N ASN A 63 -19.35 5.33 7.43
CA ASN A 63 -19.74 5.68 8.79
C ASN A 63 -19.24 4.68 9.84
N GLU A 64 -19.13 5.15 11.10
CA GLU A 64 -18.74 4.35 12.27
C GLU A 64 -19.66 3.12 12.51
N THR A 65 -20.89 3.17 11.98
CA THR A 65 -21.87 2.08 12.03
C THR A 65 -21.53 0.89 11.13
N ASP A 66 -20.73 1.10 10.08
CA ASP A 66 -20.43 0.05 9.10
C ASP A 66 -19.41 -0.94 9.65
N CYS A 67 -18.35 -0.45 10.31
CA CYS A 67 -17.44 -1.30 11.08
C CYS A 67 -18.19 -2.07 12.19
N ARG A 68 -19.15 -1.42 12.87
CA ARG A 68 -19.96 -2.08 13.90
C ARG A 68 -20.79 -3.22 13.31
N ASN A 69 -21.38 -3.02 12.13
CA ASN A 69 -22.17 -4.04 11.45
C ASN A 69 -21.29 -5.19 10.96
N CYS A 70 -20.13 -4.91 10.38
CA CYS A 70 -19.20 -5.96 9.97
C CYS A 70 -18.70 -6.81 11.14
N CYS A 71 -18.28 -6.16 12.22
CA CYS A 71 -17.80 -6.89 13.40
C CYS A 71 -18.93 -7.68 14.10
N ARG A 72 -20.21 -7.30 13.91
CA ARG A 72 -21.36 -7.99 14.54
C ARG A 72 -22.09 -9.03 13.68
N VAL A 73 -22.13 -8.86 12.36
CA VAL A 73 -23.05 -9.59 11.48
C VAL A 73 -22.33 -10.65 10.64
N GLU A 74 -21.03 -10.50 10.41
CA GLU A 74 -20.23 -11.47 9.66
C GLU A 74 -19.50 -12.46 10.57
N ALA A 75 -18.64 -13.27 9.95
CA ALA A 75 -17.38 -13.80 10.44
C ALA A 75 -16.94 -13.47 11.90
N CYS A 76 -16.92 -12.19 12.27
CA CYS A 76 -16.41 -11.70 13.55
C CYS A 76 -17.44 -11.70 14.70
N SER A 77 -18.68 -12.16 14.48
CA SER A 77 -19.79 -12.07 15.45
C SER A 77 -19.58 -12.82 16.78
N ILE A 78 -18.51 -13.61 16.86
CA ILE A 78 -18.14 -14.43 18.02
C ILE A 78 -17.53 -13.56 19.13
N TYR A 79 -16.95 -12.42 18.77
CA TYR A 79 -16.31 -11.49 19.71
C TYR A 79 -17.36 -10.56 20.32
N THR A 80 -17.32 -10.42 21.66
CA THR A 80 -18.27 -9.58 22.40
C THR A 80 -17.58 -8.76 23.49
N GLY A 81 -18.22 -7.68 23.93
CA GLY A 81 -17.64 -6.78 24.93
C GLY A 81 -16.36 -6.11 24.43
N VAL A 82 -15.29 -6.18 25.23
CA VAL A 82 -14.00 -5.55 24.95
C VAL A 82 -13.29 -6.06 23.69
N GLU A 83 -13.57 -7.30 23.26
CA GLU A 83 -12.99 -7.86 22.03
C GLU A 83 -13.64 -7.22 20.78
N LEU A 84 -14.92 -6.87 20.89
CA LEU A 84 -15.64 -6.16 19.83
C LEU A 84 -15.05 -4.76 19.61
N ASP A 85 -14.66 -4.08 20.69
CA ASP A 85 -14.02 -2.76 20.61
C ASP A 85 -12.69 -2.85 19.85
N VAL A 86 -11.89 -3.89 20.09
CA VAL A 86 -10.63 -4.12 19.36
C VAL A 86 -10.85 -4.45 17.87
N CYS A 87 -11.92 -5.18 17.54
CA CYS A 87 -12.33 -5.37 16.15
C CYS A 87 -12.69 -4.03 15.49
N MET A 88 -13.48 -3.21 16.18
CA MET A 88 -13.90 -1.90 15.68
C MET A 88 -12.72 -0.95 15.49
N ASP A 89 -11.79 -0.89 16.44
CA ASP A 89 -10.58 -0.07 16.34
C ASP A 89 -9.71 -0.49 15.17
N SER A 90 -9.55 -1.80 14.93
CA SER A 90 -8.79 -2.29 13.78
C SER A 90 -9.47 -1.99 12.45
N CYS A 91 -10.80 -2.11 12.39
CA CYS A 91 -11.58 -1.77 11.20
C CYS A 91 -11.48 -0.27 10.88
N ALA A 92 -11.67 0.59 11.89
CA ALA A 92 -11.53 2.03 11.74
C ALA A 92 -10.10 2.43 11.36
N GLY A 93 -9.08 1.77 11.94
CA GLY A 93 -7.68 1.96 11.58
C GLY A 93 -7.40 1.67 10.11
N THR A 94 -7.87 0.54 9.59
CA THR A 94 -7.74 0.21 8.16
C THR A 94 -8.47 1.23 7.28
N CYS A 95 -9.66 1.67 7.69
CA CYS A 95 -10.44 2.68 6.97
C CYS A 95 -9.74 4.03 6.85
N LEU A 96 -9.19 4.55 7.96
CA LEU A 96 -8.48 5.84 7.96
C LEU A 96 -7.24 5.80 7.07
N VAL A 97 -6.48 4.71 7.16
CA VAL A 97 -5.28 4.51 6.35
C VAL A 97 -5.65 4.42 4.87
N ASN A 98 -6.74 3.74 4.53
CA ASN A 98 -7.23 3.67 3.16
C ASN A 98 -7.62 5.03 2.59
N ASP A 99 -8.42 5.82 3.32
CA ASP A 99 -8.85 7.16 2.89
C ASP A 99 -7.64 8.10 2.63
N ASP A 100 -6.71 8.13 3.57
CA ASP A 100 -5.47 8.92 3.45
C ASP A 100 -4.63 8.49 2.24
N PHE A 101 -4.52 7.18 1.99
CA PHE A 101 -3.79 6.67 0.82
C PHE A 101 -4.48 6.99 -0.49
N CYS A 102 -5.81 6.86 -0.59
CA CYS A 102 -6.55 7.19 -1.81
C CYS A 102 -6.39 8.67 -2.16
N GLN A 103 -6.55 9.57 -1.18
CA GLN A 103 -6.39 11.01 -1.39
C GLN A 103 -4.95 11.38 -1.79
N THR A 104 -3.96 10.76 -1.16
CA THR A 104 -2.54 10.99 -1.48
C THR A 104 -2.19 10.53 -2.90
N ILE A 105 -2.69 9.37 -3.31
CA ILE A 105 -2.49 8.81 -4.65
C ILE A 105 -3.08 9.73 -5.72
N ASP A 106 -4.30 10.23 -5.51
CA ASP A 106 -4.96 11.13 -6.45
C ASP A 106 -4.20 12.45 -6.60
N LEU A 107 -3.75 13.04 -5.49
CA LEU A 107 -2.92 14.25 -5.54
C LEU A 107 -1.64 14.03 -6.36
N LEU A 108 -0.96 12.91 -6.14
CA LEU A 108 0.26 12.55 -6.86
C LEU A 108 -0.02 12.38 -8.36
N ARG A 109 -1.16 11.77 -8.71
CA ARG A 109 -1.61 11.58 -10.09
C ARG A 109 -1.87 12.91 -10.79
N PHE A 110 -2.53 13.87 -10.14
CA PHE A 110 -2.76 15.19 -10.71
C PHE A 110 -1.45 15.94 -11.00
N ILE A 111 -0.49 15.88 -10.07
CA ILE A 111 0.82 16.51 -10.25
C ILE A 111 1.58 15.86 -11.41
N ALA A 112 1.59 14.53 -11.48
CA ALA A 112 2.25 13.79 -12.55
C ALA A 112 1.68 14.13 -13.94
N ILE A 113 0.35 14.16 -14.07
CA ILE A 113 -0.34 14.54 -15.32
C ILE A 113 -0.04 16.00 -15.67
N GLY A 114 -0.02 16.90 -14.68
CA GLY A 114 0.29 18.32 -14.90
C GLY A 114 1.70 18.52 -15.46
N ILE A 115 2.72 17.91 -14.84
CA ILE A 115 4.11 17.97 -15.32
C ILE A 115 4.22 17.34 -16.72
N ALA A 116 3.60 16.18 -16.93
CA ALA A 116 3.63 15.52 -18.22
C ALA A 116 3.04 16.41 -19.31
N THR A 117 1.93 17.10 -19.04
CA THR A 117 1.26 18.00 -19.99
C THR A 117 2.16 19.17 -20.38
N VAL A 118 2.84 19.81 -19.42
CA VAL A 118 3.78 20.90 -19.69
C VAL A 118 4.96 20.42 -20.53
N LEU A 119 5.56 19.29 -20.18
CA LEU A 119 6.67 18.71 -20.93
C LEU A 119 6.24 18.31 -22.35
N PHE A 120 5.02 17.79 -22.50
CA PHE A 120 4.46 17.44 -23.80
C PHE A 120 4.25 18.67 -24.67
N ALA A 121 3.73 19.76 -24.08
CA ALA A 121 3.56 21.04 -24.78
C ALA A 121 4.90 21.62 -25.24
N VAL A 122 5.91 21.65 -24.37
CA VAL A 122 7.25 22.20 -24.69
C VAL A 122 7.92 21.40 -25.81
N ASN A 123 7.92 20.07 -25.71
CA ASN A 123 8.55 19.21 -26.73
C ASN A 123 7.72 19.17 -28.03
N GLY A 124 6.39 19.23 -27.92
CA GLY A 124 5.48 19.28 -29.07
C GLY A 124 5.66 20.56 -29.90
N VAL A 125 5.71 21.72 -29.23
CA VAL A 125 5.96 23.01 -29.91
C VAL A 125 7.35 23.02 -30.55
N ARG A 126 8.39 22.53 -29.85
CA ARG A 126 9.76 22.44 -30.39
C ARG A 126 9.84 21.52 -31.60
N TRP A 127 9.05 20.45 -31.65
CA TRP A 127 8.99 19.56 -32.81
C TRP A 127 8.36 20.22 -34.04
N ILE A 128 7.32 21.05 -33.86
CA ILE A 128 6.65 21.75 -34.96
C ILE A 128 7.52 22.87 -35.55
N ILE A 129 8.23 23.61 -34.68
CA ILE A 129 9.00 24.80 -35.08
C ILE A 129 10.42 24.46 -35.57
N SER A 130 10.95 23.27 -35.26
CA SER A 130 12.30 22.89 -35.72
C SER A 130 12.35 22.69 -37.23
N GLU A 131 13.22 23.47 -37.88
CA GLU A 131 13.57 23.34 -39.29
C GLU A 131 14.77 22.40 -39.48
N ASP A 132 15.55 22.15 -38.43
CA ASP A 132 16.71 21.28 -38.44
C ASP A 132 16.38 19.82 -38.06
N ASP A 133 16.99 18.87 -38.77
CA ASP A 133 16.76 17.43 -38.54
C ASP A 133 17.21 16.98 -37.14
N LEU A 134 18.27 17.60 -36.60
CA LEU A 134 18.78 17.30 -35.26
C LEU A 134 17.78 17.73 -34.18
N GLY A 135 17.23 18.94 -34.27
CA GLY A 135 16.20 19.46 -33.38
C GLY A 135 14.92 18.61 -33.37
N ARG A 136 14.51 18.10 -34.53
CA ARG A 136 13.36 17.17 -34.64
C ARG A 136 13.64 15.81 -34.00
N MET A 137 14.85 15.26 -34.14
CA MET A 137 15.23 13.99 -33.51
C MET A 137 15.25 14.09 -31.99
N GLU A 138 15.80 15.18 -31.44
CA GLU A 138 15.84 15.43 -30.00
C GLU A 138 14.42 15.57 -29.42
N ALA A 139 13.55 16.34 -30.08
CA ALA A 139 12.17 16.54 -29.64
C ALA A 139 11.34 15.24 -29.65
N ARG A 140 11.51 14.39 -30.67
CA ARG A 140 10.86 13.05 -30.72
C ARG A 140 11.34 12.14 -29.60
N ARG A 141 12.64 12.15 -29.30
CA ARG A 141 13.20 11.38 -28.20
C ARG A 141 12.63 11.86 -26.86
N GLY A 142 12.52 13.18 -26.66
CA GLY A 142 11.89 13.76 -25.47
C GLY A 142 10.43 13.31 -25.29
N LEU A 143 9.65 13.34 -26.37
CA LEU A 143 8.26 12.83 -26.40
C LEU A 143 8.18 11.35 -26.00
N LEU A 144 9.07 10.50 -26.53
CA LEU A 144 9.11 9.08 -26.17
C LEU A 144 9.41 8.86 -24.68
N TRP A 145 10.34 9.61 -24.10
CA TRP A 145 10.64 9.53 -22.67
C TRP A 145 9.47 9.96 -21.79
N ILE A 146 8.71 10.98 -22.18
CA ILE A 146 7.51 11.41 -21.46
C ILE A 146 6.45 10.30 -21.46
N VAL A 147 6.22 9.68 -22.62
CA VAL A 147 5.28 8.55 -22.75
C VAL A 147 5.74 7.37 -21.90
N PHE A 148 7.04 7.05 -21.91
CA PHE A 148 7.59 5.96 -21.10
C PHE A 148 7.42 6.24 -19.59
N GLY A 149 7.65 7.47 -19.16
CA GLY A 149 7.40 7.89 -17.77
C GLY A 149 5.94 7.74 -17.35
N LEU A 150 5.00 8.16 -18.20
CA LEU A 150 3.57 7.96 -17.99
C LEU A 150 3.19 6.48 -17.86
N ILE A 151 3.73 5.62 -18.73
CA ILE A 151 3.49 4.18 -18.69
C ILE A 151 3.98 3.59 -17.35
N VAL A 152 5.19 3.95 -16.91
CA VAL A 152 5.74 3.47 -15.63
C VAL A 152 4.85 3.87 -14.47
N ILE A 153 4.34 5.11 -14.46
CA ILE A 153 3.44 5.61 -13.43
C ILE A 153 2.11 4.81 -13.43
N LEU A 154 1.53 4.57 -14.60
CA LEU A 154 0.30 3.77 -14.74
C LEU A 154 0.50 2.33 -14.23
N VAL A 155 1.63 1.70 -14.56
CA VAL A 155 1.97 0.36 -14.08
C VAL A 155 2.17 0.37 -12.56
N ALA A 156 2.85 1.37 -12.00
CA ALA A 156 3.04 1.50 -10.57
C ALA A 156 1.69 1.61 -9.84
N PHE A 157 0.75 2.40 -10.33
CA PHE A 157 -0.59 2.48 -9.75
C PHE A 157 -1.35 1.17 -9.82
N SER A 158 -1.31 0.49 -10.98
CA SER A 158 -1.93 -0.82 -11.12
C SER A 158 -1.32 -1.85 -10.17
N LEU A 159 -0.01 -1.76 -9.91
CA LEU A 159 0.70 -2.66 -9.00
C LEU A 159 0.35 -2.37 -7.55
N VAL A 160 0.30 -1.10 -7.13
CA VAL A 160 -0.14 -0.70 -5.78
C VAL A 160 -1.56 -1.20 -5.54
N ASN A 161 -2.48 -0.97 -6.47
CA ASN A 161 -3.83 -1.50 -6.38
C ASN A 161 -3.83 -3.03 -6.29
N TYR A 162 -3.08 -3.73 -7.14
CA TYR A 162 -3.05 -5.20 -7.11
C TYR A 162 -2.51 -5.78 -5.80
N ILE A 163 -1.43 -5.21 -5.26
CA ILE A 163 -0.85 -5.63 -3.98
C ILE A 163 -1.81 -5.33 -2.83
N MET A 164 -2.56 -4.24 -2.93
CA MET A 164 -3.44 -3.75 -1.87
C MET A 164 -4.92 -4.17 -2.01
N VAL A 165 -5.35 -4.79 -3.12
CA VAL A 165 -6.73 -5.28 -3.35
C VAL A 165 -7.16 -6.36 -2.33
N GLY A 166 -6.24 -6.87 -1.51
CA GLY A 166 -6.57 -7.67 -0.33
C GLY A 166 -6.97 -6.85 0.92
N SER A 167 -6.86 -5.52 0.91
CA SER A 167 -7.01 -4.67 2.12
C SER A 167 -7.46 -3.21 1.89
N LEU A 168 -7.39 -2.68 0.65
CA LEU A 168 -7.77 -1.31 0.30
C LEU A 168 -8.84 -1.33 -0.79
N ALA A 169 -10.09 -1.09 -0.40
CA ALA A 169 -11.14 -0.71 -1.32
C ALA A 169 -11.14 0.82 -1.42
N CYS A 170 -10.37 1.40 -2.34
CA CYS A 170 -10.59 2.79 -2.77
C CYS A 170 -11.88 2.86 -3.61
N SER A 171 -13.00 2.51 -3.01
CA SER A 171 -14.34 2.68 -3.55
C SER A 171 -15.11 3.53 -2.56
N CYS A 172 -14.79 4.83 -2.57
CA CYS A 172 -15.65 5.90 -2.11
C CYS A 172 -16.20 6.59 -3.37
#